data_AF-V8N8Y6-F1
#
_entry.id   AF-V8N8Y6-F1
#
_cell.length_a   1.000
_cell.length_b   1.000
_cell.length_c   1.000
_cell.angle_alpha   90.00
_cell.angle_beta   90.00
_cell.angle_gamma   90.00
#
_symmetry.space_group_name_H-M   'P 1'
#
loop_
_entity.id
_entity.type
_entity.pdbx_description
1 polymer ?
#
loop_
_entity_poly.entity_id
_entity_poly.type
_entity_poly.pdbx_seq_one_letter_code
_entity_poly.pdbx_strand_id
1 'polypeptide(L)'
;MESAVAETTSGFPRAGSDSKEEGQNSPADPPPAPDTSVSFSEMLHLIQTGQDIPGLQKLNISATNGSPTPSQMTQKPKPWETKA
;
A
#
# COMPACT_ATOMS: atom_id res chain seq x y z
N MET A 1 -41.90 -31.06 36.83
CA MET A 1 -42.37 -29.69 36.53
C MET A 1 -42.03 -29.40 35.09
N GLU A 2 -43.06 -29.26 34.27
CA GLU A 2 -42.96 -28.76 32.90
C GLU A 2 -42.68 -27.26 32.94
N SER A 3 -41.82 -26.76 32.06
CA SER A 3 -41.77 -25.33 31.72
C SER A 3 -41.26 -25.19 30.30
N ALA A 4 -42.23 -24.91 29.42
CA ALA A 4 -42.07 -24.54 28.03
C ALA A 4 -41.64 -23.07 27.90
N VAL A 5 -40.80 -22.76 26.92
CA VAL A 5 -40.72 -21.41 26.33
C VAL A 5 -40.50 -21.48 24.81
N ALA A 6 -41.58 -21.16 24.10
CA ALA A 6 -41.75 -20.63 22.75
C ALA A 6 -40.65 -20.81 21.68
N GLU A 7 -40.91 -21.71 20.71
CA GLU A 7 -40.44 -21.56 19.33
C GLU A 7 -41.15 -20.36 18.67
N THR A 8 -40.40 -19.28 18.45
CA THR A 8 -40.88 -18.12 17.70
C THR A 8 -40.68 -18.38 16.22
N THR A 9 -41.78 -18.81 15.61
CA THR A 9 -42.22 -18.58 14.22
C THR A 9 -41.24 -17.82 13.30
N SER A 10 -40.70 -18.57 12.36
CA SER A 10 -40.13 -18.12 11.10
C SER A 10 -41.17 -17.28 10.34
N GLY A 11 -40.89 -16.00 10.14
CA GLY A 11 -41.71 -15.14 9.29
C GLY A 11 -41.10 -13.77 9.08
N PHE A 12 -40.17 -13.64 8.13
CA PHE A 12 -39.83 -12.35 7.54
C PHE A 12 -40.37 -12.28 6.09
N PRO A 13 -41.28 -11.36 5.77
CA PRO A 13 -41.81 -11.22 4.42
C PRO A 13 -40.87 -10.46 3.48
N ARG A 14 -40.62 -11.12 2.35
CA ARG A 14 -40.40 -10.70 0.96
C ARG A 14 -40.40 -9.20 0.56
N ALA A 15 -39.42 -8.93 -0.31
CA ALA A 15 -39.37 -7.99 -1.44
C ALA A 15 -39.15 -6.49 -1.17
N GLY A 16 -37.96 -6.05 -1.57
CA GLY A 16 -37.70 -4.73 -2.13
C GLY A 16 -36.53 -4.84 -3.09
N SER A 17 -36.80 -5.15 -4.36
CA SER A 17 -35.90 -4.80 -5.45
C SER A 17 -35.95 -3.28 -5.58
N ASP A 18 -34.92 -2.59 -5.13
CA ASP A 18 -34.64 -1.22 -5.57
C ASP A 18 -33.34 -1.26 -6.35
N SER A 19 -33.49 -1.47 -7.66
CA SER A 19 -32.42 -1.28 -8.63
C SER A 19 -32.19 0.23 -8.75
N LYS A 20 -31.32 0.77 -7.92
CA LYS A 20 -30.83 2.14 -8.12
C LYS A 20 -29.54 2.08 -8.94
N GLU A 21 -29.70 2.42 -10.20
CA GLU A 21 -28.63 2.65 -11.17
C GLU A 21 -27.66 3.69 -10.62
N GLU A 22 -26.55 3.24 -10.03
CA GLU A 22 -25.37 4.09 -9.85
C GLU A 22 -24.64 4.13 -11.19
N GLY A 23 -24.66 5.32 -11.80
CA GLY A 23 -23.91 5.62 -13.00
C GLY A 23 -22.46 5.20 -12.84
N GLN A 24 -22.06 4.25 -13.69
CA GLN A 24 -20.67 3.88 -13.90
C GLN A 24 -19.87 5.11 -14.32
N ASN A 25 -19.25 5.78 -13.35
CA ASN A 25 -18.03 6.52 -13.62
C ASN A 25 -16.87 5.58 -13.30
N SER A 26 -16.66 4.59 -14.17
CA SER A 26 -15.45 3.78 -14.10
C SER A 26 -14.27 4.72 -14.31
N PRO A 27 -13.28 4.78 -13.38
CA PRO A 27 -12.02 5.43 -13.70
C PRO A 27 -11.45 4.68 -14.90
N ALA A 28 -11.25 5.39 -16.02
CA ALA A 28 -10.53 4.84 -17.15
C ALA A 28 -9.18 4.33 -16.65
N ASP A 29 -8.84 3.09 -16.98
CA ASP A 29 -7.57 2.48 -16.64
C ASP A 29 -6.44 3.41 -17.15
N PRO A 30 -5.46 3.79 -16.30
CA PRO A 30 -4.36 4.59 -16.76
C PRO A 30 -3.65 3.83 -17.90
N PRO A 31 -3.24 4.52 -18.98
CA PRO A 31 -2.56 3.87 -20.09
C PRO A 31 -1.34 3.10 -19.57
N PRO A 32 -1.00 1.95 -20.18
CA PRO A 32 0.16 1.16 -19.77
C PRO A 32 1.41 2.05 -19.75
N ALA A 33 2.14 1.99 -18.65
CA ALA A 33 3.37 2.74 -18.50
C ALA A 33 4.35 2.36 -19.62
N PRO A 34 5.13 3.32 -20.15
CA PRO A 34 6.14 3.02 -21.16
C PRO A 34 7.14 2.00 -20.62
N ASP A 35 7.64 1.11 -21.49
CA ASP A 35 8.71 0.18 -21.13
C ASP A 35 9.99 0.96 -20.80
N THR A 36 10.38 0.98 -19.52
CA THR A 36 11.59 1.67 -19.04
C THR A 36 12.77 0.72 -18.84
N SER A 37 12.73 -0.48 -19.43
CA SER A 37 13.77 -1.49 -19.26
C SER A 37 14.97 -1.18 -20.17
N VAL A 38 16.14 -1.00 -19.55
CA VAL A 38 17.43 -0.81 -20.23
C VAL A 38 18.41 -1.87 -19.80
N SER A 39 19.38 -2.19 -20.65
CA SER A 39 20.45 -3.12 -20.28
C SER A 39 21.39 -2.51 -19.23
N PHE A 40 22.11 -3.34 -18.49
CA PHE A 40 23.07 -2.85 -17.48
C PHE A 40 24.17 -1.96 -18.09
N SER A 41 24.71 -2.35 -19.25
CA SER A 41 25.75 -1.56 -19.95
C SER A 41 25.24 -0.18 -20.35
N GLU A 42 23.98 -0.10 -20.79
CA GLU A 42 23.34 1.15 -21.16
C GLU A 42 23.08 2.04 -19.93
N MET A 43 22.56 1.45 -18.84
CA MET A 43 22.44 2.14 -17.56
C MET A 43 23.79 2.75 -17.11
N LEU A 44 24.89 1.99 -17.20
CA LEU A 44 26.22 2.49 -16.87
C LEU A 44 26.65 3.65 -17.77
N HIS A 45 26.39 3.57 -19.06
CA HIS A 45 26.70 4.66 -19.99
C HIS A 45 25.91 5.92 -19.67
N LEU A 46 24.61 5.81 -19.35
CA LEU A 46 23.78 6.93 -18.94
C LEU A 46 24.32 7.59 -17.66
N ILE A 47 24.72 6.79 -16.67
CA ILE A 47 25.34 7.28 -15.43
C ILE A 47 26.65 8.02 -15.73
N GLN A 48 27.53 7.44 -16.55
CA GLN A 48 28.84 8.01 -16.85
C GLN A 48 28.75 9.31 -17.66
N THR A 49 27.75 9.41 -18.54
CA THR A 49 27.49 10.62 -19.35
C THR A 49 26.64 11.65 -18.61
N GLY A 50 26.12 11.32 -17.43
CA GLY A 50 25.26 12.21 -16.64
C GLY A 50 23.85 12.38 -17.24
N GLN A 51 23.41 11.44 -18.06
CA GLN A 51 22.07 11.42 -18.64
C GLN A 51 21.06 10.79 -17.67
N ASP A 52 19.78 11.10 -17.92
CA ASP A 52 18.68 10.59 -17.11
C ASP A 52 18.44 9.09 -17.33
N ILE A 53 18.07 8.38 -16.27
CA ILE A 53 17.80 6.94 -16.34
C ILE A 53 16.30 6.72 -16.55
N PRO A 54 15.87 6.01 -17.61
CA PRO A 54 14.47 5.69 -17.84
C PRO A 54 13.83 5.01 -16.63
N GLY A 55 12.63 5.48 -16.26
CA GLY A 55 11.88 4.95 -15.11
C GLY A 55 12.36 5.44 -13.75
N LEU A 56 13.44 6.24 -13.69
CA LEU A 56 13.89 6.84 -12.44
C LEU A 56 12.99 8.02 -12.04
N GLN A 57 12.33 7.90 -10.88
CA GLN A 57 11.49 8.97 -10.35
C GLN A 57 12.34 9.96 -9.55
N LYS A 58 12.45 11.20 -10.04
CA LYS A 58 13.06 12.31 -9.30
C LYS A 58 12.08 12.86 -8.29
N LEU A 59 12.06 12.26 -7.10
CA LEU A 59 11.24 12.76 -6.00
C LEU A 59 11.78 14.10 -5.52
N ASN A 60 10.91 15.11 -5.43
CA ASN A 60 11.23 16.40 -4.83
C ASN A 60 11.26 16.28 -3.31
N ILE A 61 12.32 15.66 -2.78
CA ILE A 61 12.53 15.46 -1.35
C ILE A 61 13.39 16.59 -0.79
N SER A 62 12.92 17.23 0.28
CA SER A 62 13.71 18.16 1.08
C SER A 62 14.17 17.45 2.36
N ALA A 63 15.40 17.70 2.78
CA ALA A 63 15.84 17.26 4.09
C ALA A 63 14.99 17.96 5.16
N THR A 64 14.32 17.18 6.02
CA THR A 64 13.51 17.72 7.11
C THR A 64 14.38 18.37 8.19
N ASN A 65 15.68 18.02 8.28
CA ASN A 65 16.68 18.56 9.21
C ASN A 65 16.25 18.63 10.69
N GLY A 66 15.18 17.93 11.07
CA GLY A 66 14.69 17.84 12.44
C GLY A 66 15.53 16.89 13.29
N SER A 67 15.43 17.02 14.61
CA SER A 67 15.98 16.01 15.51
C SER A 67 15.29 14.66 15.28
N PRO A 68 16.03 13.54 15.26
CA PRO A 68 15.41 12.22 15.15
C PRO A 68 14.47 11.98 16.33
N THR A 69 13.31 11.36 16.07
CA THR A 69 12.42 10.92 17.14
C THR A 69 13.17 9.88 18.01
N PRO A 70 13.39 10.15 19.31
CA PRO A 70 14.07 9.20 20.17
C PRO A 70 13.23 7.92 20.30
N SER A 71 13.88 6.76 20.25
CA SER A 71 13.21 5.49 20.51
C SER A 71 12.76 5.43 21.98
N GLN A 72 11.50 5.06 22.20
CA GLN A 72 10.97 4.77 23.54
C GLN A 72 11.16 3.28 23.94
N MET A 73 11.65 2.46 23.02
CA MET A 73 11.82 1.02 23.24
C MET A 73 13.22 0.72 23.81
N THR A 74 13.27 -0.23 24.75
CA THR A 74 14.55 -0.77 25.26
C THR A 74 15.34 -1.38 24.11
N GLN A 75 16.53 -0.85 23.84
CA GLN A 75 17.42 -1.41 22.84
C GLN A 75 18.04 -2.71 23.37
N LYS A 76 17.89 -3.80 22.61
CA LYS A 76 18.65 -5.03 22.86
C LYS A 76 20.01 -4.91 22.18
N PRO A 77 21.14 -5.06 22.91
CA PRO A 77 22.45 -5.01 22.30
C PRO A 77 22.59 -6.14 21.30
N LYS A 78 23.24 -5.87 20.18
CA LYS A 78 23.61 -6.87 19.21
C LYS A 78 24.68 -7.79 19.84
N PRO A 79 24.77 -9.06 19.45
CA PRO A 79 25.68 -10.02 20.07
C PRO A 79 27.16 -9.60 20.06
N TRP A 80 27.56 -8.76 19.11
CA TRP A 80 28.92 -8.23 18.99
C TRP A 80 29.16 -6.93 19.77
N GLU A 81 28.11 -6.28 20.30
CA GLU A 81 28.22 -5.07 21.13
C GLU A 81 28.56 -5.42 22.58
N THR A 82 28.21 -6.63 23.01
CA THR A 82 28.66 -7.22 24.26
C THR A 82 29.82 -8.18 23.98
N LYS A 83 31.07 -7.71 24.10
CA LYS A 83 32.18 -8.63 24.32
C LYS A 83 32.02 -9.26 25.71
N ALA A 84 32.13 -10.59 25.75
CA ALA A 84 32.16 -11.39 26.97
C ALA A 84 33.30 -10.97 27.91
#